data_AF-A0A816FP65-F1
#
_entry.id   AF-A0A816FP65-F1
#
_cell.length_a   1.000
_cell.length_b   1.000
_cell.length_c   1.000
_cell.angle_alpha   90.00
_cell.angle_beta   90.00
_cell.angle_gamma   90.00
#
_symmetry.space_group_name_H-M   'P 1'
#
loop_
_entity.id
_entity.type
_entity.pdbx_description
1 polymer ?
#
loop_
_entity_poly.entity_id
_entity_poly.type
_entity_poly.pdbx_seq_one_letter_code
_entity_poly.pdbx_strand_id
1 'polypeptide(L)'
;VKEESNNNTSYGILECKCVFAESDATWDDLIFIRENFCLERYNGQLRLRPGHPYYYQLIALMGILDLPWIDICVMKNEDLHIERFTHDEHIWSTIKEKLTNFYVNFFLPEIININE
;
A
#
# COMPACT_ATOMS: atom_id res chain seq x y z
N VAL A 1 -0.21 11.16 27.03
CA VAL A 1 0.27 9.80 27.33
C VAL A 1 0.58 9.17 25.98
N LYS A 2 1.86 8.94 25.67
CA LYS A 2 2.23 8.18 24.47
C LYS A 2 2.01 6.72 24.86
N GLU A 3 1.01 6.08 24.29
CA GLU A 3 0.90 4.62 24.37
C GLU A 3 2.08 4.06 23.58
N GLU A 4 2.99 3.39 24.27
CA GLU A 4 3.98 2.54 23.64
C GLU A 4 3.21 1.37 23.01
N SER A 5 3.14 1.36 21.67
CA SER A 5 2.58 0.25 20.91
C SER A 5 3.38 -1.01 21.26
N ASN A 6 2.69 -1.98 21.85
CA ASN A 6 3.25 -3.25 22.27
C ASN A 6 3.62 -4.05 21.01
N ASN A 7 4.87 -3.90 20.52
CA ASN A 7 5.38 -4.43 19.25
C ASN A 7 5.55 -5.97 19.23
N ASN A 8 4.54 -6.73 19.67
CA ASN A 8 4.56 -8.18 19.60
C ASN A 8 3.16 -8.79 19.38
N THR A 9 2.39 -8.21 18.45
CA THR A 9 1.16 -8.87 17.97
C THR A 9 1.53 -10.07 17.12
N SER A 10 0.89 -11.22 17.37
CA SER A 10 1.09 -12.45 16.59
C SER A 10 0.40 -12.43 15.23
N TYR A 11 -0.34 -11.36 14.93
CA TYR A 11 -1.12 -11.20 13.71
C TYR A 11 -0.81 -9.84 13.06
N GLY A 12 -1.13 -9.76 11.77
CA GLY A 12 -0.95 -8.61 10.91
C GLY A 12 -1.90 -8.71 9.73
N ILE A 13 -1.65 -7.91 8.69
CA ILE A 13 -2.55 -7.79 7.54
C ILE A 13 -2.07 -8.71 6.42
N LEU A 14 -3.00 -9.34 5.71
CA LEU A 14 -2.76 -9.94 4.40
C LEU A 14 -3.57 -9.16 3.36
N GLU A 15 -2.88 -8.50 2.43
CA GLU A 15 -3.51 -7.79 1.31
C GLU A 15 -3.22 -8.54 0.00
N CYS A 16 -4.29 -9.04 -0.62
CA CYS A 16 -4.21 -9.84 -1.84
C CYS A 16 -4.66 -9.03 -3.05
N LYS A 17 -3.83 -9.03 -4.10
CA LYS A 17 -4.14 -8.39 -5.38
C LYS A 17 -3.95 -9.37 -6.53
N CYS A 18 -5.06 -9.77 -7.15
CA CYS A 18 -5.05 -10.54 -8.40
C CYS A 18 -4.92 -9.59 -9.58
N VAL A 19 -3.84 -9.73 -10.36
CA VAL A 19 -3.67 -9.02 -11.62
C VAL A 19 -4.02 -9.94 -12.77
N PHE A 20 -4.84 -9.45 -13.69
CA PHE A 20 -5.08 -10.15 -14.96
C PHE A 20 -3.75 -10.30 -15.71
N ALA A 21 -3.52 -11.40 -16.41
CA ALA A 21 -2.38 -11.63 -17.27
C ALA A 21 -2.75 -12.66 -18.33
N GLU A 22 -2.15 -12.57 -19.51
CA GLU A 22 -2.17 -13.68 -20.48
C GLU A 22 -1.50 -14.91 -19.85
N SER A 23 -1.84 -16.11 -20.32
CA SER A 23 -1.41 -17.37 -19.69
C SER A 23 0.12 -17.53 -19.62
N ASP A 24 0.84 -16.99 -20.59
CA ASP A 24 2.30 -17.08 -20.74
C ASP A 24 3.05 -15.82 -20.29
N ALA A 25 2.34 -14.77 -19.87
CA ALA A 25 2.97 -13.51 -19.49
C ALA A 25 3.79 -13.65 -18.19
N THR A 26 5.06 -13.26 -18.26
CA THR A 26 5.96 -13.20 -17.11
C THR A 26 5.71 -11.94 -16.28
N TRP A 27 6.31 -11.88 -15.08
CA TRP A 27 6.31 -10.64 -14.30
C TRP A 27 6.99 -9.49 -15.06
N ASP A 28 8.05 -9.80 -15.79
CA ASP A 28 8.82 -8.81 -16.55
C ASP A 28 8.01 -8.26 -17.74
N ASP A 29 7.20 -9.09 -18.40
CA ASP A 29 6.26 -8.64 -19.43
C ASP A 29 5.23 -7.67 -18.86
N LEU A 30 4.65 -7.99 -17.69
CA LEU A 30 3.69 -7.10 -17.04
C LEU A 30 4.32 -5.77 -16.60
N ILE A 31 5.54 -5.82 -16.05
CA ILE A 31 6.31 -4.61 -15.66
C ILE A 31 6.58 -3.74 -16.88
N PHE A 32 6.92 -4.35 -18.02
CA PHE A 32 7.26 -3.62 -19.25
C PHE A 32 6.03 -3.04 -19.95
N ILE A 33 4.94 -3.80 -20.05
CA ILE A 33 3.75 -3.44 -20.84
C ILE A 33 2.84 -2.47 -20.08
N ARG A 34 2.79 -2.56 -18.74
CA ARG A 34 1.88 -1.75 -17.92
C ARG A 34 2.61 -0.58 -17.28
N GLU A 35 2.32 0.62 -17.79
CA GLU A 35 2.90 1.89 -17.31
C GLU A 35 2.85 2.06 -15.79
N ASN A 36 1.71 1.68 -15.18
CA ASN A 36 1.47 1.79 -13.74
C ASN A 36 1.32 0.41 -13.08
N PHE A 37 2.25 -0.50 -13.36
CA PHE A 37 2.33 -1.76 -12.61
C PHE A 37 2.89 -1.54 -11.21
N CYS A 38 2.39 -2.30 -10.24
CA CYS A 38 2.75 -2.13 -8.83
C CYS A 38 4.06 -2.79 -8.44
N LEU A 39 4.57 -3.74 -9.22
CA LEU A 39 5.85 -4.39 -8.99
C LEU A 39 6.91 -3.84 -9.95
N GLU A 40 8.17 -3.96 -9.56
CA GLU A 40 9.34 -3.62 -10.38
C GLU A 40 10.49 -4.62 -10.15
N ARG A 41 11.45 -4.63 -11.07
CA ARG A 41 12.75 -5.29 -10.85
C ARG A 41 13.73 -4.31 -10.23
N TYR A 42 14.27 -4.68 -9.08
CA TYR A 42 15.37 -3.97 -8.46
C TYR A 42 16.49 -4.95 -8.12
N ASN A 43 17.68 -4.75 -8.70
CA ASN A 43 18.82 -5.66 -8.57
C ASN A 43 18.45 -7.13 -8.90
N GLY A 44 17.63 -7.33 -9.92
CA GLY A 44 17.15 -8.65 -10.37
C GLY A 44 16.02 -9.25 -9.53
N GLN A 45 15.69 -8.66 -8.38
CA GLN A 45 14.60 -9.13 -7.51
C GLN A 45 13.30 -8.38 -7.80
N LEU A 46 12.19 -9.10 -7.74
CA LEU A 46 10.86 -8.52 -7.82
C LEU A 46 10.55 -7.87 -6.47
N ARG A 47 10.04 -6.63 -6.49
CA ARG A 47 9.57 -5.93 -5.29
C ARG A 47 8.40 -5.02 -5.63
N LEU A 48 7.67 -4.57 -4.62
CA LEU A 48 6.75 -3.46 -4.78
C LEU A 48 7.50 -2.18 -5.18
N ARG A 49 6.97 -1.46 -6.17
CA ARG A 49 7.53 -0.21 -6.66
C ARG A 49 7.33 0.91 -5.64
N PRO A 50 8.41 1.54 -5.11
CA PRO A 50 8.30 2.69 -4.23
C PRO A 50 7.55 3.84 -4.91
N GLY A 51 6.64 4.48 -4.18
CA GLY A 51 5.85 5.61 -4.70
C GLY A 51 4.68 5.23 -5.62
N HIS A 52 4.48 3.95 -5.95
CA HIS A 52 3.25 3.50 -6.61
C HIS A 52 2.04 3.69 -5.67
N PRO A 53 0.84 4.07 -6.14
CA PRO A 53 -0.34 4.26 -5.28
C PRO A 53 -0.64 3.09 -4.34
N TYR A 54 -0.38 1.86 -4.79
CA TYR A 54 -0.53 0.65 -3.96
C TYR A 54 0.35 0.68 -2.70
N TYR A 55 1.59 1.20 -2.76
CA TYR A 55 2.45 1.35 -1.59
C TYR A 55 1.81 2.23 -0.49
N TYR A 56 1.19 3.34 -0.90
CA TYR A 56 0.50 4.22 0.05
C TYR A 56 -0.77 3.59 0.63
N GLN A 57 -1.45 2.70 -0.11
CA GLN A 57 -2.58 1.91 0.42
C GLN A 57 -2.14 1.00 1.57
N LEU A 58 -0.98 0.34 1.44
CA LEU A 58 -0.45 -0.55 2.48
C LEU A 58 -0.09 0.21 3.76
N ILE A 59 0.58 1.36 3.62
CA ILE A 59 0.92 2.20 4.78
C ILE A 59 -0.35 2.71 5.47
N ALA A 60 -1.35 3.14 4.70
CA ALA A 60 -2.63 3.56 5.25
C ALA A 60 -3.36 2.43 5.98
N LEU A 61 -3.39 1.22 5.42
CA LEU A 61 -3.99 0.04 6.07
C LEU A 61 -3.31 -0.26 7.42
N MET A 62 -1.98 -0.32 7.47
CA MET A 62 -1.24 -0.52 8.72
C MET A 62 -1.51 0.60 9.72
N GLY A 63 -1.46 1.87 9.28
CA GLY A 63 -1.65 3.02 10.16
C GLY A 63 -3.09 3.26 10.64
N ILE A 64 -4.10 2.80 9.89
CA ILE A 64 -5.52 2.85 10.30
C ILE A 64 -5.84 1.73 11.28
N LEU A 65 -5.32 0.53 11.03
CA LEU A 65 -5.58 -0.65 11.87
C LEU A 65 -4.63 -0.76 13.07
N ASP A 66 -3.62 0.11 13.14
CA ASP A 66 -2.55 0.08 14.15
C ASP A 66 -1.84 -1.28 14.22
N LEU A 67 -1.48 -1.81 13.04
CA LEU A 67 -0.83 -3.12 12.92
C LEU A 67 0.62 -2.99 12.46
N PRO A 68 1.55 -3.79 13.03
CA PRO A 68 2.98 -3.57 12.85
C PRO A 68 3.53 -4.06 11.50
N TRP A 69 2.76 -4.86 10.76
CA TRP A 69 3.19 -5.39 9.47
C TRP A 69 2.02 -5.79 8.58
N ILE A 70 2.31 -5.85 7.30
CA ILE A 70 1.42 -6.32 6.23
C ILE A 70 2.19 -7.23 5.28
N ASP A 71 1.63 -8.39 4.99
CA ASP A 71 2.03 -9.21 3.84
C ASP A 71 1.21 -8.80 2.64
N ILE A 72 1.87 -8.47 1.53
CA ILE A 72 1.22 -8.39 0.24
C ILE A 72 1.36 -9.70 -0.50
N CYS A 73 0.31 -10.03 -1.25
CA CYS A 73 0.23 -11.19 -2.10
C CYS A 73 -0.26 -10.73 -3.48
N VAL A 74 0.66 -10.56 -4.43
CA VAL A 74 0.32 -10.21 -5.81
C VAL A 74 0.29 -11.49 -6.63
N MET A 75 -0.89 -11.82 -7.15
CA MET A 75 -1.16 -13.05 -7.90
C MET A 75 -1.33 -12.73 -9.38
N LYS A 76 -0.69 -13.52 -10.25
CA LYS A 76 -1.05 -13.60 -11.68
C LYS A 76 -1.15 -15.09 -12.05
N ASN A 77 -2.26 -15.52 -12.64
CA ASN A 77 -2.48 -16.94 -12.95
C ASN A 77 -2.15 -17.85 -11.73
N GLU A 78 -1.19 -18.77 -11.86
CA GLU A 78 -0.69 -19.65 -10.79
C GLU A 78 0.56 -19.09 -10.08
N ASP A 79 1.09 -17.95 -10.52
CA ASP A 79 2.30 -17.33 -9.98
C ASP A 79 1.99 -16.32 -8.87
N LEU A 80 2.91 -16.27 -7.90
CA LEU A 80 2.78 -15.48 -6.69
C LEU A 80 4.01 -14.62 -6.42
N HIS A 81 3.79 -13.36 -6.03
CA HIS A 81 4.78 -12.53 -5.35
C HIS A 81 4.28 -12.23 -3.94
N ILE A 82 5.03 -12.65 -2.92
CA ILE A 82 4.77 -12.31 -1.53
C ILE A 82 5.89 -11.42 -1.01
N GLU A 83 5.52 -10.34 -0.32
CA GLU A 83 6.47 -9.43 0.31
C GLU A 83 5.89 -8.89 1.61
N ARG A 84 6.70 -8.83 2.67
CA ARG A 84 6.31 -8.27 3.96
C ARG A 84 6.81 -6.84 4.09
N PHE A 85 5.93 -5.95 4.52
CA PHE A 85 6.26 -4.60 4.93
C PHE A 85 6.01 -4.43 6.42
N THR A 86 6.90 -3.70 7.09
CA THR A 86 6.73 -3.28 8.48
C THR A 86 6.20 -1.85 8.53
N HIS A 87 5.40 -1.55 9.54
CA HIS A 87 4.90 -0.22 9.79
C HIS A 87 6.07 0.76 10.05
N ASP A 88 6.04 1.89 9.35
CA ASP A 88 6.96 3.00 9.55
C ASP A 88 6.15 4.21 10.00
N GLU A 89 6.27 4.52 11.30
CA GLU A 89 5.52 5.59 11.93
C GLU A 89 5.87 6.98 11.37
N HIS A 90 7.10 7.18 10.89
CA HIS A 90 7.50 8.46 10.29
C HIS A 90 6.84 8.67 8.93
N ILE A 91 6.78 7.61 8.11
CA ILE A 91 6.10 7.65 6.82
C ILE A 91 4.59 7.81 7.03
N TRP A 92 3.99 7.05 7.95
CA TRP A 92 2.57 7.16 8.26
C TRP A 92 2.19 8.56 8.75
N SER A 93 2.95 9.12 9.70
CA SER A 93 2.74 10.48 10.20
C SER A 93 2.73 11.51 9.07
N THR A 94 3.67 11.40 8.12
CA THR A 94 3.75 12.30 6.96
C THR A 94 2.52 12.18 6.05
N ILE A 95 2.03 10.96 5.80
CA ILE A 95 0.83 10.72 4.98
C ILE A 95 -0.41 11.25 5.70
N LYS A 96 -0.55 10.97 6.99
CA LYS A 96 -1.66 11.39 7.83
C LYS A 96 -1.77 12.92 7.90
N GLU A 97 -0.64 13.63 7.99
CA GLU A 97 -0.63 15.10 7.93
C GLU A 97 -1.18 15.62 6.61
N LYS A 98 -0.72 15.07 5.47
CA LYS A 98 -1.21 15.46 4.13
C LYS A 98 -2.69 15.18 3.96
N LEU A 99 -3.16 14.01 4.40
CA LEU A 99 -4.57 13.63 4.35
C LEU A 99 -5.43 14.54 5.23
N THR A 100 -4.94 14.90 6.42
CA THR A 100 -5.62 15.82 7.33
C THR A 100 -5.73 17.21 6.70
N ASN A 101 -4.65 17.71 6.10
CA ASN A 101 -4.64 18.99 5.39
C ASN A 101 -5.62 18.99 4.21
N PHE A 102 -5.61 17.93 3.40
CA PHE A 102 -6.57 17.73 2.30
C PHE A 102 -8.01 17.73 2.81
N TYR A 103 -8.29 16.94 3.85
CA TYR A 103 -9.62 16.82 4.43
C TYR A 103 -10.14 18.16 4.93
N VAL A 104 -9.37 18.87 5.77
CA VAL A 104 -9.83 20.10 6.42
C VAL A 104 -9.94 21.27 5.45
N ASN A 105 -8.99 21.42 4.52
CA ASN A 105 -8.91 22.64 3.69
C ASN A 105 -9.60 22.51 2.33
N PHE A 106 -9.87 21.28 1.86
CA PHE A 106 -10.42 21.06 0.52
C PHE A 106 -11.68 20.20 0.55
N PHE A 107 -11.65 19.04 1.19
CA PHE A 107 -12.79 18.11 1.14
C PHE A 107 -13.96 18.56 2.02
N LEU A 108 -13.69 18.96 3.26
CA LEU A 108 -14.71 19.37 4.22
C LEU A 108 -15.48 20.62 3.75
N PRO A 109 -14.83 21.70 3.25
CA PRO A 109 -15.53 22.86 2.69
C PRO A 109 -16.50 22.50 1.56
N GLU A 110 -16.11 21.62 0.64
CA GLU A 110 -16.98 21.18 -0.45
C GLU A 110 -18.21 20.42 0.09
N ILE A 111 -18.04 19.55 1.10
CA ILE A 111 -19.17 18.80 1.69
C ILE A 111 -20.16 19.71 2.42
N ILE A 112 -19.67 20.66 3.21
CA ILE A 112 -20.54 21.53 4.00
C ILE A 112 -21.28 22.54 3.11
N ASN A 113 -20.63 23.01 2.03
CA ASN A 113 -21.22 23.97 1.08
C ASN A 113 -22.25 23.33 0.13
N ILE A 114 -22.32 22.00 0.02
CA ILE A 114 -23.35 21.31 -0.79
C ILE A 114 -24.76 21.42 -0.17
N ASN A 115 -24.87 21.85 1.10
CA ASN A 115 -26.15 21.99 1.80
C ASN A 115 -26.65 23.45 1.93
N GLU A 116 -26.01 24.42 1.26
CA GLU A 116 -26.50 25.80 1.07
C GLU A 116 -27.02 26.02 -0.36
#